data_AF-A0A956B0C2-F1
#
_entry.id   AF-A0A956B0C2-F1
#
_cell.length_a   1.000
_cell.length_b   1.000
_cell.length_c   1.000
_cell.angle_alpha   90.00
_cell.angle_beta   90.00
_cell.angle_gamma   90.00
#
_symmetry.space_group_name_H-M   'P 1'
#
loop_
_entity.id
_entity.type
_entity.pdbx_description
1 polymer ?
#
loop_
_entity_poly.entity_id
_entity_poly.type
_entity_poly.pdbx_seq_one_letter_code
_entity_poly.pdbx_strand_id
1 'polypeptide(L)'
;QFDVIVTGNMFGDILSDQASMCVGSIGMLASASLSEGKLGLYEPIHGSAPDIAGKGLANPSGLLVAATQMLVHLGEASIAETIKNTWLCTLESGLHPADIYRPGLSRREMSTDDFAKAVIERLGEAPRQLTPVRYGGGGIAVPAPVIARRVKTLDGVDVFLDWNESDRDPDVLGKGLSEAAATRGWKLVMITNRGVKVYPDGLAETFRTDHWRCRFHAPADQAIDHGDLLALLERVRAHGFDFIKIETLCTFDGQPGYSLGQGQ
;
A
#
# COMPACT_ATOMS: atom_id res chain seq x y z
N GLN A 1 12.93 -19.90 8.30
CA GLN A 1 13.74 -18.88 7.59
C GLN A 1 13.22 -17.47 7.81
N PHE A 2 11.90 -17.25 7.99
CA PHE A 2 11.32 -15.93 8.23
C PHE A 2 10.68 -15.85 9.61
N ASP A 3 10.83 -14.70 10.26
CA ASP A 3 10.16 -14.34 11.52
C ASP A 3 9.30 -13.08 11.34
N VAL A 4 9.90 -12.01 10.81
CA VAL A 4 9.22 -10.74 10.50
C VAL A 4 9.56 -10.30 9.07
N ILE A 5 8.53 -9.92 8.30
CA ILE A 5 8.67 -9.38 6.94
C ILE A 5 8.07 -7.97 6.92
N VAL A 6 8.85 -6.99 6.44
CA VAL A 6 8.42 -5.60 6.26
C VAL A 6 8.44 -5.27 4.78
N THR A 7 7.34 -4.72 4.25
CA THR A 7 7.19 -4.45 2.82
C THR A 7 6.19 -3.30 2.58
N GLY A 8 6.08 -2.83 1.33
CA GLY A 8 5.09 -1.85 0.93
C GLY A 8 3.67 -2.43 0.84
N ASN A 9 2.65 -1.58 0.92
CA ASN A 9 1.24 -1.98 1.06
C ASN A 9 0.81 -3.10 0.07
N MET A 10 0.96 -2.87 -1.24
CA MET A 10 0.57 -3.85 -2.28
C MET A 10 1.29 -5.21 -2.14
N PHE A 11 2.57 -5.20 -1.81
CA PHE A 11 3.31 -6.45 -1.60
C PHE A 11 2.94 -7.12 -0.29
N GLY A 12 2.60 -6.34 0.73
CA GLY A 12 2.11 -6.84 2.01
C GLY A 12 0.84 -7.63 1.84
N ASP A 13 -0.14 -7.06 1.15
CA ASP A 13 -1.43 -7.68 0.81
C ASP A 13 -1.24 -9.03 0.10
N ILE A 14 -0.44 -9.04 -0.98
CA ILE A 14 -0.14 -10.27 -1.73
C ILE A 14 0.54 -11.32 -0.84
N LEU A 15 1.57 -10.93 -0.08
CA LEU A 15 2.33 -11.88 0.74
C LEU A 15 1.51 -12.43 1.90
N SER A 16 0.68 -11.61 2.56
CA SER A 16 -0.19 -12.07 3.64
C SER A 16 -1.22 -13.08 3.16
N ASP A 17 -1.80 -12.87 1.98
CA ASP A 17 -2.76 -13.81 1.40
C ASP A 17 -2.10 -15.14 1.01
N GLN A 18 -0.92 -15.10 0.39
CA GLN A 18 -0.17 -16.32 0.08
C GLN A 18 0.25 -17.08 1.36
N ALA A 19 0.64 -16.36 2.40
CA ALA A 19 0.94 -16.97 3.70
C ALA A 19 -0.30 -17.63 4.33
N SER A 20 -1.49 -17.02 4.14
CA SER A 20 -2.75 -17.57 4.67
C SER A 20 -3.12 -18.93 4.09
N MET A 21 -2.87 -19.13 2.80
CA MET A 21 -3.15 -20.41 2.14
C MET A 21 -2.19 -21.49 2.59
N CYS A 22 -0.94 -21.14 2.93
CA CYS A 22 0.03 -22.10 3.48
C CYS A 22 -0.41 -22.68 4.84
N VAL A 23 -1.08 -21.89 5.67
CA VAL A 23 -1.55 -22.32 7.01
C VAL A 23 -2.95 -22.93 7.00
N GLY A 24 -3.60 -23.00 5.83
CA GLY A 24 -4.76 -23.83 5.57
C GLY A 24 -6.12 -23.16 5.71
N SER A 25 -6.19 -21.90 6.18
CA SER A 25 -7.41 -21.08 6.09
C SER A 25 -7.14 -19.60 6.39
N ILE A 26 -7.71 -18.73 5.55
CA ILE A 26 -7.80 -17.29 5.79
C ILE A 26 -8.74 -16.93 6.95
N GLY A 27 -9.74 -17.78 7.23
CA GLY A 27 -10.70 -17.66 8.34
C GLY A 27 -10.05 -17.72 9.73
N MET A 28 -8.80 -18.18 9.80
CA MET A 28 -8.02 -18.32 11.03
C MET A 28 -7.14 -17.10 11.35
N LEU A 29 -7.04 -16.15 10.43
CA LEU A 29 -6.06 -15.08 10.49
C LEU A 29 -6.63 -13.76 10.96
N ALA A 30 -5.83 -13.08 11.78
CA ALA A 30 -6.08 -11.76 12.32
C ALA A 30 -5.11 -10.74 11.74
N SER A 31 -5.55 -9.49 11.67
CA SER A 31 -4.74 -8.32 11.38
C SER A 31 -4.95 -7.24 12.43
N ALA A 32 -3.98 -6.33 12.48
CA ALA A 32 -4.03 -5.12 13.30
C ALA A 32 -3.51 -3.94 12.49
N SER A 33 -4.36 -2.93 12.30
CA SER A 33 -4.02 -1.65 11.70
C SER A 33 -3.75 -0.65 12.82
N LEU A 34 -2.48 -0.39 13.10
CA LEU A 34 -2.05 0.41 14.25
C LEU A 34 -1.69 1.84 13.85
N SER A 35 -2.01 2.80 14.72
CA SER A 35 -1.61 4.20 14.64
C SER A 35 -0.77 4.56 15.87
N GLU A 36 -0.24 5.79 15.90
CA GLU A 36 0.47 6.36 17.05
C GLU A 36 -0.30 6.20 18.37
N GLY A 37 0.44 5.96 19.45
CA GLY A 37 -0.13 5.76 20.78
C GLY A 37 -0.81 4.39 20.91
N LYS A 38 -2.10 4.41 21.29
CA LYS A 38 -2.93 3.22 21.56
C LYS A 38 -4.06 3.00 20.55
N LEU A 39 -4.14 3.83 19.52
CA LEU A 39 -5.20 3.72 18.52
C LEU A 39 -4.88 2.56 17.57
N GLY A 40 -5.80 1.61 17.44
CA GLY A 40 -5.68 0.51 16.50
C GLY A 40 -7.03 -0.08 16.13
N LEU A 41 -7.12 -0.59 14.91
CA LEU A 41 -8.23 -1.40 14.41
C LEU A 41 -7.77 -2.87 14.35
N TYR A 42 -8.57 -3.78 14.88
CA TYR A 42 -8.29 -5.21 14.93
C TYR A 42 -9.41 -5.94 14.23
N GLU A 43 -9.06 -6.71 13.21
CA GLU A 43 -10.01 -7.35 12.31
C GLU A 43 -9.48 -8.69 11.81
N PRO A 44 -10.34 -9.60 11.35
CA PRO A 44 -9.86 -10.73 10.55
C PRO A 44 -9.28 -10.25 9.22
N ILE A 45 -8.36 -11.03 8.63
CA ILE A 45 -7.84 -10.73 7.28
C ILE A 45 -8.91 -10.95 6.20
N HIS A 46 -9.82 -11.91 6.42
CA HIS A 46 -10.81 -12.27 5.41
C HIS A 46 -11.86 -11.16 5.20
N GLY A 47 -12.43 -11.12 3.99
CA GLY A 47 -13.54 -10.22 3.64
C GLY A 47 -14.91 -10.67 4.16
N SER A 48 -15.97 -10.15 3.53
CA SER A 48 -17.36 -10.33 3.97
C SER A 48 -17.97 -11.72 3.72
N ALA A 49 -17.36 -12.54 2.85
CA ALA A 49 -17.83 -13.89 2.49
C ALA A 49 -19.36 -13.97 2.25
N PRO A 50 -19.90 -13.22 1.26
CA PRO A 50 -21.33 -13.01 1.09
C PRO A 50 -22.11 -14.29 0.76
N ASP A 51 -21.44 -15.29 0.19
CA ASP A 51 -21.98 -16.60 -0.12
C ASP A 51 -22.32 -17.42 1.13
N ILE A 52 -21.71 -17.14 2.28
CA ILE A 52 -21.97 -17.83 3.56
C ILE A 52 -22.63 -16.94 4.63
N ALA A 53 -22.91 -15.68 4.30
CA ALA A 53 -23.56 -14.74 5.20
C ALA A 53 -24.92 -15.28 5.69
N GLY A 54 -25.14 -15.23 7.02
CA GLY A 54 -26.37 -15.70 7.66
C GLY A 54 -26.55 -17.23 7.71
N LYS A 55 -25.57 -18.02 7.25
CA LYS A 55 -25.67 -19.49 7.21
C LYS A 55 -25.06 -20.21 8.41
N GLY A 56 -24.42 -19.47 9.33
CA GLY A 56 -23.72 -20.06 10.48
C GLY A 56 -22.51 -20.92 10.10
N LEU A 57 -21.89 -20.65 8.95
CA LEU A 57 -20.75 -21.40 8.41
C LEU A 57 -19.41 -20.64 8.54
N ALA A 58 -19.43 -19.36 8.90
CA ALA A 58 -18.22 -18.56 9.01
C ALA A 58 -17.35 -19.06 10.17
N ASN A 59 -16.04 -19.16 9.93
CA ASN A 59 -15.06 -19.45 10.97
C ASN A 59 -14.78 -18.17 11.77
N PRO A 60 -15.14 -18.09 13.06
CA PRO A 60 -14.97 -16.86 13.84
C PRO A 60 -13.54 -16.69 14.39
N SER A 61 -12.62 -17.59 14.04
CA SER A 61 -11.27 -17.62 14.63
C SER A 61 -10.47 -16.36 14.35
N GLY A 62 -10.47 -15.85 13.12
CA GLY A 62 -9.72 -14.63 12.77
C GLY A 62 -10.11 -13.44 13.65
N LEU A 63 -11.41 -13.21 13.83
CA LEU A 63 -11.93 -12.14 14.69
C LEU A 63 -11.58 -12.38 16.17
N LEU A 64 -11.70 -13.61 16.66
CA LEU A 64 -11.31 -13.96 18.02
C LEU A 64 -9.81 -13.69 18.27
N VAL A 65 -8.96 -14.08 17.33
CA VAL A 65 -7.52 -13.86 17.42
C VAL A 65 -7.18 -12.37 17.34
N ALA A 66 -7.87 -11.60 16.50
CA ALA A 66 -7.74 -10.14 16.45
C ALA A 66 -8.10 -9.49 17.79
N ALA A 67 -9.15 -9.96 18.45
CA ALA A 67 -9.50 -9.52 19.81
C ALA A 67 -8.40 -9.86 20.83
N THR A 68 -7.72 -11.01 20.72
CA THR A 68 -6.57 -11.29 21.59
C THR A 68 -5.39 -10.35 21.33
N GLN A 69 -5.14 -9.96 20.08
CA GLN A 69 -4.10 -8.96 19.75
C GLN A 69 -4.45 -7.59 20.35
N MET A 70 -5.72 -7.18 20.29
CA MET A 70 -6.22 -5.96 20.91
C MET A 70 -5.98 -5.97 22.43
N LEU A 71 -6.33 -7.06 23.11
CA LEU A 71 -6.12 -7.21 24.55
C LEU A 71 -4.63 -7.10 24.92
N VAL A 72 -3.73 -7.74 24.15
CA VAL A 72 -2.28 -7.60 24.34
C VAL A 72 -1.86 -6.13 24.20
N HIS A 73 -2.31 -5.42 23.17
CA HIS A 73 -1.98 -4.01 22.99
C HIS A 73 -2.45 -3.16 24.18
N LEU A 74 -3.65 -3.42 24.70
CA LEU A 74 -4.21 -2.71 25.86
C LEU A 74 -3.53 -3.02 27.20
N GLY A 75 -2.64 -4.03 27.24
CA GLY A 75 -1.95 -4.46 28.45
C GLY A 75 -2.63 -5.63 29.18
N GLU A 76 -3.71 -6.17 28.63
CA GLU A 76 -4.50 -7.29 29.16
C GLU A 76 -3.97 -8.65 28.67
N ALA A 77 -2.64 -8.82 28.74
CA ALA A 77 -1.94 -9.97 28.17
C ALA A 77 -2.38 -11.32 28.78
N SER A 78 -2.70 -11.37 30.08
CA SER A 78 -3.16 -12.57 30.76
C SER A 78 -4.54 -13.03 30.28
N ILE A 79 -5.44 -12.09 30.01
CA ILE A 79 -6.77 -12.35 29.45
C ILE A 79 -6.62 -12.87 28.02
N ALA A 80 -5.80 -12.20 27.21
CA ALA A 80 -5.51 -12.61 25.84
C ALA A 80 -4.92 -14.04 25.78
N GLU A 81 -3.99 -14.35 26.68
CA GLU A 81 -3.36 -15.67 26.80
C GLU A 81 -4.39 -16.76 27.11
N THR A 82 -5.29 -16.50 28.07
CA THR A 82 -6.37 -17.42 28.44
C THR A 82 -7.27 -17.72 27.23
N ILE A 83 -7.71 -16.69 26.52
CA ILE A 83 -8.59 -16.83 25.35
C ILE A 83 -7.88 -17.59 24.22
N LYS A 84 -6.64 -17.21 23.91
CA LYS A 84 -5.88 -17.82 22.81
C LYS A 84 -5.57 -19.29 23.09
N ASN A 85 -5.18 -19.64 24.31
CA ASN A 85 -4.92 -21.03 24.70
C ASN A 85 -6.21 -21.87 24.68
N THR A 86 -7.34 -21.31 25.15
CA THR A 86 -8.64 -21.97 25.08
C THR A 86 -9.08 -22.25 23.63
N TRP A 87 -8.84 -21.31 22.72
CA TRP A 87 -9.05 -21.50 21.28
C TRP A 87 -8.15 -22.63 20.73
N LEU A 88 -6.87 -22.67 21.10
CA LEU A 88 -5.98 -23.78 20.74
C LEU A 88 -6.48 -25.13 21.27
N CYS A 89 -6.98 -25.21 22.52
CA CYS A 89 -7.60 -26.42 23.08
C CYS A 89 -8.77 -26.93 22.22
N THR A 90 -9.57 -26.01 21.69
CA THR A 90 -10.73 -26.33 20.85
C THR A 90 -10.28 -26.95 19.52
N LEU A 91 -9.26 -26.38 18.89
CA LEU A 91 -8.67 -26.91 17.66
C LEU A 91 -8.03 -28.29 17.89
N GLU A 92 -7.18 -28.47 18.91
CA GLU A 92 -6.56 -29.77 19.16
C GLU A 92 -7.56 -30.87 19.57
N SER A 93 -8.74 -30.49 20.05
CA SER A 93 -9.87 -31.41 20.30
C SER A 93 -10.54 -31.92 19.01
N GLY A 94 -10.11 -31.42 17.84
CA GLY A 94 -10.66 -31.75 16.53
C GLY A 94 -12.04 -31.16 16.28
N LEU A 95 -12.40 -30.09 17.00
CA LEU A 95 -13.65 -29.34 16.79
C LEU A 95 -13.36 -28.20 15.83
N HIS A 96 -13.70 -28.39 14.56
CA HIS A 96 -13.21 -27.54 13.48
C HIS A 96 -14.38 -26.93 12.69
N PRO A 97 -14.34 -25.62 12.39
CA PRO A 97 -15.23 -25.02 11.40
C PRO A 97 -14.99 -25.62 10.00
N ALA A 98 -15.96 -25.46 9.11
CA ALA A 98 -16.02 -26.13 7.81
C ALA A 98 -14.77 -25.91 6.92
N ASP A 99 -14.18 -24.71 6.97
CA ASP A 99 -13.02 -24.31 6.17
C ASP A 99 -11.71 -25.02 6.57
N ILE A 100 -11.60 -25.51 7.81
CA ILE A 100 -10.45 -26.28 8.29
C ILE A 100 -10.79 -27.72 8.67
N TYR A 101 -12.04 -28.14 8.46
CA TYR A 101 -12.46 -29.52 8.68
C TYR A 101 -11.79 -30.45 7.65
N ARG A 102 -11.23 -31.56 8.16
CA ARG A 102 -10.56 -32.59 7.36
C ARG A 102 -10.93 -33.97 7.88
N PRO A 103 -11.54 -34.85 7.06
CA PRO A 103 -11.77 -36.25 7.42
C PRO A 103 -10.49 -36.93 7.90
N GLY A 104 -10.58 -37.71 8.97
CA GLY A 104 -9.44 -38.42 9.58
C GLY A 104 -8.58 -37.57 10.54
N LEU A 105 -8.61 -36.24 10.44
CA LEU A 105 -7.96 -35.33 11.39
C LEU A 105 -8.96 -34.68 12.35
N SER A 106 -10.12 -34.30 11.83
CA SER A 106 -11.16 -33.58 12.57
C SER A 106 -12.15 -34.56 13.18
N ARG A 107 -12.54 -34.29 14.43
CA ARG A 107 -13.53 -35.09 15.15
C ARG A 107 -14.96 -34.68 14.81
N ARG A 108 -15.20 -33.37 14.64
CA ARG A 108 -16.52 -32.82 14.35
C ARG A 108 -16.41 -31.53 13.56
N GLU A 109 -17.21 -31.42 12.51
CA GLU A 109 -17.45 -30.16 11.81
C GLU A 109 -18.41 -29.28 12.64
N MET A 110 -18.06 -28.02 12.82
CA MET A 110 -18.74 -27.09 13.72
C MET A 110 -19.35 -25.92 12.93
N SER A 111 -20.58 -25.55 13.29
CA SER A 111 -21.14 -24.25 12.92
C SER A 111 -20.44 -23.12 13.67
N THR A 112 -20.64 -21.87 13.24
CA THR A 112 -20.11 -20.68 13.93
C THR A 112 -20.47 -20.67 15.41
N ASP A 113 -21.75 -20.89 15.73
CA ASP A 113 -22.26 -20.85 17.10
C ASP A 113 -21.76 -22.02 17.95
N ASP A 114 -21.72 -23.22 17.38
CA ASP A 114 -21.23 -24.40 18.09
C ASP A 114 -19.73 -24.27 18.37
N PHE A 115 -18.95 -23.72 17.44
CA PHE A 115 -17.53 -23.47 17.65
C PHE A 115 -17.31 -22.45 18.75
N ALA A 116 -18.06 -21.35 18.77
CA ALA A 116 -17.99 -20.35 19.84
C ALA A 116 -18.32 -20.94 21.22
N LYS A 117 -19.38 -21.76 21.32
CA LYS A 117 -19.72 -22.47 22.56
C LYS A 117 -18.61 -23.42 23.01
N ALA A 118 -18.03 -24.18 22.07
CA ALA A 118 -16.95 -25.11 22.37
C ALA A 118 -15.70 -24.41 22.91
N VAL A 119 -15.39 -23.20 22.39
CA VAL A 119 -14.34 -22.33 22.96
C VAL A 119 -14.72 -21.92 24.38
N ILE A 120 -15.93 -21.40 24.60
CA ILE A 120 -16.38 -20.94 25.93
C ILE A 120 -16.32 -22.07 26.98
N GLU A 121 -16.76 -23.28 26.63
CA GLU A 121 -16.75 -24.45 27.52
C GLU A 121 -15.35 -24.85 28.01
N ARG A 122 -14.30 -24.46 27.28
CA ARG A 122 -12.90 -24.78 27.58
C ARG A 122 -12.15 -23.63 28.27
N LEU A 123 -12.84 -22.55 28.65
CA LEU A 123 -12.18 -21.39 29.25
C LEU A 123 -11.35 -21.78 30.47
N GLY A 124 -10.07 -21.41 30.44
CA GLY A 124 -9.10 -21.72 31.48
C GLY A 124 -8.29 -23.01 31.24
N GLU A 125 -8.60 -23.77 30.19
CA GLU A 125 -7.78 -24.89 29.75
C GLU A 125 -6.56 -24.42 28.94
N ALA A 126 -5.51 -25.25 28.92
CA ALA A 126 -4.32 -25.03 28.12
C ALA A 126 -4.07 -26.23 27.17
N PRO A 127 -3.61 -25.97 25.93
CA PRO A 127 -3.42 -27.02 24.95
C PRO A 127 -2.32 -27.99 25.40
N ARG A 128 -2.50 -29.27 25.08
CA ARG A 128 -1.55 -30.35 25.42
C ARG A 128 -0.68 -30.75 24.24
N GLN A 129 -1.18 -30.59 23.02
CA GLN A 129 -0.47 -30.97 21.79
C GLN A 129 0.05 -29.74 21.07
N LEU A 130 -0.78 -28.71 20.92
CA LEU A 130 -0.37 -27.43 20.35
C LEU A 130 0.48 -26.66 21.35
N THR A 131 1.46 -25.89 20.86
CA THR A 131 2.29 -25.05 21.73
C THR A 131 1.44 -23.94 22.36
N PRO A 132 1.36 -23.85 23.70
CA PRO A 132 0.63 -22.78 24.34
C PRO A 132 1.32 -21.44 24.09
N VAL A 133 0.51 -20.39 23.88
CA VAL A 133 1.04 -19.04 23.76
C VAL A 133 1.35 -18.46 25.13
N ARG A 134 2.34 -17.55 25.17
CA ARG A 134 2.61 -16.69 26.31
C ARG A 134 2.80 -15.26 25.84
N TYR A 135 2.09 -14.32 26.45
CA TYR A 135 2.18 -12.91 26.07
C TYR A 135 2.92 -12.09 27.13
N GLY A 136 3.77 -11.17 26.66
CA GLY A 136 4.39 -10.17 27.53
C GLY A 136 3.37 -9.14 28.00
N GLY A 137 3.43 -8.76 29.28
CA GLY A 137 2.66 -7.64 29.81
C GLY A 137 3.23 -6.28 29.38
N GLY A 138 2.52 -5.20 29.71
CA GLY A 138 2.99 -3.82 29.52
C GLY A 138 2.37 -3.07 28.33
N GLY A 139 1.59 -3.76 27.50
CA GLY A 139 0.93 -3.15 26.34
C GLY A 139 1.89 -2.79 25.21
N ILE A 140 1.34 -2.23 24.14
CA ILE A 140 2.11 -1.73 22.99
C ILE A 140 1.84 -0.23 22.88
N ALA A 141 2.89 0.54 22.58
CA ALA A 141 2.78 1.97 22.28
C ALA A 141 3.57 2.28 21.01
N VAL A 142 2.88 2.73 19.97
CA VAL A 142 3.52 3.09 18.70
C VAL A 142 4.06 4.52 18.82
N PRO A 143 5.37 4.75 18.68
CA PRO A 143 5.94 6.09 18.78
C PRO A 143 5.52 6.95 17.59
N ALA A 144 5.30 8.25 17.84
CA ALA A 144 5.13 9.22 16.77
C ALA A 144 6.41 9.32 15.93
N PRO A 145 6.33 9.34 14.59
CA PRO A 145 7.48 9.53 13.74
C PRO A 145 8.00 10.97 13.90
N VAL A 146 9.32 11.12 13.99
CA VAL A 146 9.95 12.45 14.01
C VAL A 146 10.15 12.89 12.57
N ILE A 147 9.34 13.86 12.12
CA ILE A 147 9.43 14.41 10.76
C ILE A 147 10.32 15.65 10.78
N ALA A 148 11.48 15.57 10.13
CA ALA A 148 12.38 16.72 9.96
C ALA A 148 11.84 17.67 8.89
N ARG A 149 11.79 18.98 9.19
CA ARG A 149 11.51 20.01 8.19
C ARG A 149 12.66 20.08 7.19
N ARG A 150 12.34 20.09 5.91
CA ARG A 150 13.29 20.25 4.79
C ARG A 150 13.09 21.60 4.12
N VAL A 151 14.15 22.17 3.57
CA VAL A 151 14.07 23.35 2.69
C VAL A 151 13.64 22.87 1.31
N LYS A 152 12.42 23.24 0.92
CA LYS A 152 11.85 22.91 -0.39
C LYS A 152 12.09 24.06 -1.37
N THR A 153 12.70 23.77 -2.52
CA THR A 153 12.92 24.74 -3.59
C THR A 153 12.33 24.21 -4.90
N LEU A 154 11.67 25.06 -5.68
CA LEU A 154 11.15 24.70 -7.00
C LEU A 154 12.30 24.66 -8.01
N ASP A 155 12.43 23.54 -8.72
CA ASP A 155 13.52 23.24 -9.66
C ASP A 155 13.01 23.05 -11.10
N GLY A 156 11.72 22.78 -11.26
CA GLY A 156 11.09 22.62 -12.56
C GLY A 156 9.65 22.15 -12.50
N VAL A 157 9.13 21.65 -13.62
CA VAL A 157 7.79 21.07 -13.72
C VAL A 157 7.74 19.98 -14.79
N ASP A 158 7.08 18.86 -14.47
CA ASP A 158 6.59 17.92 -15.47
C ASP A 158 5.18 18.35 -15.88
N VAL A 159 4.99 18.67 -17.16
CA VAL A 159 3.69 19.00 -17.74
C VAL A 159 3.20 17.78 -18.53
N PHE A 160 2.01 17.31 -18.19
CA PHE A 160 1.38 16.18 -18.84
C PHE A 160 0.37 16.67 -19.87
N LEU A 161 0.42 16.12 -21.07
CA LEU A 161 -0.38 16.56 -22.21
C LEU A 161 -1.26 15.42 -22.71
N ASP A 162 -2.47 15.77 -23.17
CA ASP A 162 -3.26 14.98 -24.11
C ASP A 162 -3.02 15.54 -25.52
N TRP A 163 -2.27 14.80 -26.34
CA TRP A 163 -1.93 15.24 -27.68
C TRP A 163 -1.85 14.06 -28.65
N ASN A 164 -2.62 14.14 -29.73
CA ASN A 164 -2.82 13.05 -30.67
C ASN A 164 -2.63 13.47 -32.14
N GLU A 165 -1.92 14.57 -32.39
CA GLU A 165 -1.70 15.09 -33.73
C GLU A 165 -0.38 14.58 -34.35
N SER A 166 -0.14 14.92 -35.62
CA SER A 166 1.13 14.68 -36.33
C SER A 166 1.70 13.26 -36.16
N ASP A 167 0.84 12.24 -36.25
CA ASP A 167 1.20 10.83 -36.06
C ASP A 167 1.97 10.55 -34.75
N ARG A 168 1.71 11.35 -33.71
CA ARG A 168 2.37 11.28 -32.40
C ARG A 168 3.89 11.43 -32.51
N ASP A 169 4.38 12.26 -33.42
CA ASP A 169 5.80 12.52 -33.57
C ASP A 169 6.34 13.33 -32.37
N PRO A 170 7.25 12.74 -31.55
CA PRO A 170 7.80 13.41 -30.39
C PRO A 170 8.68 14.62 -30.75
N ASP A 171 9.22 14.69 -31.97
CA ASP A 171 10.05 15.82 -32.40
C ASP A 171 9.21 17.06 -32.73
N VAL A 172 8.00 16.86 -33.26
CA VAL A 172 7.01 17.94 -33.45
C VAL A 172 6.62 18.54 -32.10
N LEU A 173 6.31 17.67 -31.13
CA LEU A 173 5.97 18.08 -29.77
C LEU A 173 7.17 18.76 -29.08
N GLY A 174 8.35 18.16 -29.19
CA GLY A 174 9.61 18.67 -28.62
C GLY A 174 9.98 20.05 -29.14
N LYS A 175 9.84 20.29 -30.44
CA LYS A 175 10.07 21.60 -31.04
C LYS A 175 9.09 22.64 -30.51
N GLY A 176 7.77 22.38 -30.60
CA GLY A 176 6.76 23.35 -30.18
C GLY A 176 6.85 23.70 -28.70
N LEU A 177 7.12 22.72 -27.85
CA LEU A 177 7.30 22.95 -26.41
C LEU A 177 8.62 23.65 -26.07
N SER A 178 9.69 23.39 -26.82
CA SER A 178 10.95 24.12 -26.65
C SER A 178 10.79 25.60 -27.01
N GLU A 179 10.04 25.91 -28.07
CA GLU A 179 9.69 27.28 -28.47
C GLU A 179 8.82 27.96 -27.40
N ALA A 180 7.80 27.27 -26.88
CA ALA A 180 6.97 27.76 -25.77
C ALA A 180 7.78 28.04 -24.50
N ALA A 181 8.81 27.23 -24.22
CA ALA A 181 9.65 27.35 -23.03
C ALA A 181 10.79 28.38 -23.16
N ALA A 182 11.28 28.67 -24.37
CA ALA A 182 12.46 29.52 -24.59
C ALA A 182 12.36 30.93 -23.95
N THR A 183 11.14 31.42 -23.70
CA THR A 183 10.92 32.69 -23.01
C THR A 183 11.22 32.57 -21.51
N ARG A 184 12.05 33.47 -20.98
CA ARG A 184 12.52 33.49 -19.58
C ARG A 184 13.34 32.27 -19.15
N GLY A 185 14.06 31.64 -20.08
CA GLY A 185 15.12 30.67 -19.76
C GLY A 185 14.66 29.29 -19.28
N TRP A 186 13.37 28.99 -19.33
CA TRP A 186 12.89 27.63 -19.12
C TRP A 186 13.40 26.73 -20.24
N LYS A 187 13.74 25.49 -19.88
CA LYS A 187 14.26 24.52 -20.85
C LYS A 187 13.45 23.24 -20.81
N LEU A 188 12.90 22.84 -21.95
CA LEU A 188 12.42 21.48 -22.14
C LEU A 188 13.63 20.54 -22.14
N VAL A 189 13.65 19.59 -21.20
CA VAL A 189 14.78 18.68 -21.01
C VAL A 189 14.51 17.31 -21.62
N MET A 190 13.27 16.82 -21.50
CA MET A 190 12.88 15.55 -22.11
C MET A 190 11.37 15.44 -22.29
N ILE A 191 10.95 14.56 -23.20
CA ILE A 191 9.59 14.05 -23.27
C ILE A 191 9.64 12.54 -23.09
N THR A 192 8.72 12.01 -22.28
CA THR A 192 8.51 10.57 -22.16
C THR A 192 7.08 10.18 -22.48
N ASN A 193 6.91 9.01 -23.07
CA ASN A 193 5.61 8.38 -23.29
C ASN A 193 5.60 7.05 -22.52
N ARG A 194 4.61 6.86 -21.64
CA ARG A 194 4.54 5.71 -20.71
C ARG A 194 5.84 5.45 -19.91
N GLY A 195 6.57 6.50 -19.56
CA GLY A 195 7.82 6.43 -18.80
C GLY A 195 9.09 6.16 -19.61
N VAL A 196 8.98 5.94 -20.93
CA VAL A 196 10.13 5.75 -21.83
C VAL A 196 10.48 7.08 -22.49
N LYS A 197 11.77 7.44 -22.53
CA LYS A 197 12.24 8.66 -23.21
C LYS A 197 12.03 8.56 -24.72
N VAL A 198 11.36 9.55 -25.29
CA VAL A 198 11.06 9.65 -26.72
C VAL A 198 11.59 10.95 -27.34
N TYR A 199 11.96 11.94 -26.53
CA TYR A 199 12.64 13.17 -26.97
C TYR A 199 13.59 13.68 -25.88
N PRO A 200 14.77 14.23 -26.25
CA PRO A 200 15.39 14.08 -27.57
C PRO A 200 15.88 12.64 -27.77
N ASP A 201 16.14 12.27 -29.03
CA ASP A 201 16.80 11.02 -29.42
C ASP A 201 16.11 9.76 -28.89
N GLY A 202 14.79 9.67 -29.08
CA GLY A 202 13.99 8.49 -28.74
C GLY A 202 14.25 7.29 -29.66
N LEU A 203 13.92 6.10 -29.18
CA LEU A 203 13.92 4.89 -30.02
C LEU A 203 12.67 4.88 -30.91
N ALA A 204 12.85 4.75 -32.23
CA ALA A 204 11.77 4.84 -33.23
C ALA A 204 10.70 3.75 -33.05
N GLU A 205 11.08 2.58 -32.55
CA GLU A 205 10.21 1.45 -32.24
C GLU A 205 9.33 1.65 -31.00
N THR A 206 9.53 2.73 -30.24
CA THR A 206 8.73 3.00 -29.04
C THR A 206 7.28 3.26 -29.42
N PHE A 207 6.39 2.37 -28.96
CA PHE A 207 4.95 2.59 -29.06
C PHE A 207 4.52 3.79 -28.21
N ARG A 208 3.79 4.71 -28.84
CA ARG A 208 3.39 6.00 -28.25
C ARG A 208 1.88 6.10 -28.09
N THR A 209 1.43 6.44 -26.88
CA THR A 209 0.06 6.86 -26.59
C THR A 209 -0.11 8.37 -26.80
N ASP A 210 -1.34 8.87 -26.66
CA ASP A 210 -1.69 10.30 -26.66
C ASP A 210 -1.36 11.02 -25.34
N HIS A 211 -0.90 10.28 -24.32
CA HIS A 211 -0.50 10.83 -23.02
C HIS A 211 1.02 11.00 -22.90
N TRP A 212 1.45 12.25 -22.72
CA TRP A 212 2.87 12.65 -22.70
C TRP A 212 3.26 13.22 -21.35
N ARG A 213 4.52 13.03 -20.94
CA ARG A 213 5.15 13.76 -19.83
C ARG A 213 6.31 14.58 -20.39
N CYS A 214 6.21 15.90 -20.28
CA CYS A 214 7.19 16.86 -20.78
C CYS A 214 7.87 17.55 -19.60
N ARG A 215 9.18 17.33 -19.44
CA ARG A 215 9.95 17.87 -18.31
C ARG A 215 10.57 19.21 -18.68
N PHE A 216 10.27 20.23 -17.89
CA PHE A 216 10.89 21.55 -17.97
C PHE A 216 11.72 21.84 -16.72
N HIS A 217 12.95 22.29 -16.90
CA HIS A 217 13.78 22.81 -15.82
C HIS A 217 13.67 24.33 -15.76
N ALA A 218 13.64 24.85 -14.54
CA ALA A 218 13.77 26.27 -14.27
C ALA A 218 15.16 26.79 -14.71
N PRO A 219 15.29 28.10 -14.99
CA PRO A 219 16.60 28.73 -15.16
C PRO A 219 17.48 28.53 -13.91
N ALA A 220 18.73 28.12 -14.11
CA ALA A 220 19.65 27.78 -13.01
C ALA A 220 19.98 28.95 -12.07
N ASP A 221 19.97 30.18 -12.58
CA ASP A 221 20.42 31.38 -11.86
C ASP A 221 19.28 32.24 -11.30
N GLN A 222 18.03 31.73 -11.32
CA GLN A 222 16.86 32.50 -10.90
C GLN A 222 15.97 31.70 -9.95
N ALA A 223 15.64 32.30 -8.80
CA ALA A 223 14.57 31.78 -7.97
C ALA A 223 13.24 31.90 -8.73
N ILE A 224 12.59 30.77 -8.97
CA ILE A 224 11.32 30.68 -9.68
C ILE A 224 10.18 30.49 -8.67
N ASP A 225 9.08 31.20 -8.90
CA ASP A 225 7.85 31.04 -8.14
C ASP A 225 6.71 30.43 -8.98
N HIS A 226 5.53 30.32 -8.39
CA HIS A 226 4.37 29.76 -9.09
C HIS A 226 3.84 30.68 -10.19
N GLY A 227 4.11 31.99 -10.15
CA GLY A 227 3.75 32.93 -11.21
C GLY A 227 4.54 32.65 -12.50
N ASP A 228 5.83 32.37 -12.37
CA ASP A 228 6.66 31.96 -13.52
C ASP A 228 6.22 30.61 -14.11
N LEU A 229 5.80 29.66 -13.27
CA LEU A 229 5.21 28.38 -13.71
C LEU A 229 3.89 28.60 -14.46
N LEU A 230 2.98 29.42 -13.94
CA LEU A 230 1.72 29.74 -14.61
C LEU A 230 1.96 30.40 -15.97
N ALA A 231 2.97 31.28 -16.06
CA ALA A 231 3.36 31.89 -17.33
C ALA A 231 3.87 30.85 -18.33
N LEU A 232 4.60 29.81 -17.90
CA LEU A 232 5.01 28.70 -18.76
C LEU A 232 3.78 27.92 -19.27
N LEU A 233 2.87 27.53 -18.38
CA LEU A 233 1.67 26.78 -18.76
C LEU A 233 0.78 27.55 -19.74
N GLU A 234 0.64 28.86 -19.54
CA GLU A 234 -0.10 29.71 -20.47
C GLU A 234 0.55 29.75 -21.85
N ARG A 235 1.89 29.75 -21.93
CA ARG A 235 2.60 29.65 -23.21
C ARG A 235 2.42 28.28 -23.85
N VAL A 236 2.50 27.19 -23.09
CA VAL A 236 2.24 25.83 -23.60
C VAL A 236 0.84 25.75 -24.20
N ARG A 237 -0.17 26.24 -23.48
CA ARG A 237 -1.57 26.34 -23.95
C ARG A 237 -1.69 27.21 -25.21
N ALA A 238 -1.04 28.36 -25.24
CA ALA A 238 -1.06 29.27 -26.39
C ALA A 238 -0.40 28.68 -27.65
N HIS A 239 0.48 27.69 -27.50
CA HIS A 239 1.06 26.91 -28.61
C HIS A 239 0.18 25.73 -29.05
N GLY A 240 -1.04 25.61 -28.51
CA GLY A 240 -2.00 24.58 -28.90
C GLY A 240 -1.85 23.25 -28.16
N PHE A 241 -1.03 23.19 -27.11
CA PHE A 241 -0.87 21.97 -26.32
C PHE A 241 -1.77 21.99 -25.09
N ASP A 242 -2.72 21.05 -25.02
CA ASP A 242 -3.63 20.90 -23.90
C ASP A 242 -2.94 20.13 -22.75
N PHE A 243 -2.77 20.80 -21.61
CA PHE A 243 -2.18 20.17 -20.43
C PHE A 243 -3.28 19.65 -19.50
N ILE A 244 -3.14 18.38 -19.10
CA ILE A 244 -4.14 17.67 -18.30
C ILE A 244 -3.70 17.45 -16.84
N LYS A 245 -2.39 17.59 -16.58
CA LYS A 245 -1.80 17.42 -15.25
C LYS A 245 -0.45 18.12 -15.19
N ILE A 246 -0.05 18.54 -13.99
CA ILE A 246 1.31 19.01 -13.71
C ILE A 246 1.86 18.31 -12.47
N GLU A 247 3.18 18.15 -12.41
CA GLU A 247 3.92 17.75 -11.21
C GLU A 247 5.10 18.70 -11.04
N THR A 248 5.14 19.47 -9.95
CA THR A 248 6.26 20.36 -9.65
C THR A 248 7.49 19.55 -9.29
N LEU A 249 8.62 19.86 -9.92
CA LEU A 249 9.91 19.27 -9.58
C LEU A 249 10.54 20.13 -8.50
N CYS A 250 10.82 19.54 -7.34
CA CYS A 250 11.39 20.26 -6.21
C CYS A 250 12.64 19.56 -5.73
N THR A 251 13.57 20.35 -5.21
CA THR A 251 14.66 19.85 -4.38
C THR A 251 14.29 19.99 -2.91
N PHE A 252 14.80 19.07 -2.09
CA PHE A 252 14.69 19.09 -0.63
C PHE A 252 16.10 19.06 -0.05
N ASP A 253 16.50 20.15 0.60
CA ASP A 253 17.89 20.36 1.05
C ASP A 253 18.92 20.17 -0.10
N GLY A 254 18.56 20.66 -1.29
CA GLY A 254 19.39 20.57 -2.50
C GLY A 254 19.37 19.21 -3.20
N GLN A 255 18.68 18.20 -2.66
CA GLN A 255 18.54 16.89 -3.29
C GLN A 255 17.26 16.81 -4.14
N PRO A 256 17.31 16.32 -5.40
CA PRO A 256 16.12 16.14 -6.23
C PRO A 256 15.08 15.24 -5.55
N GLY A 257 13.85 15.75 -5.41
CA GLY A 257 12.69 15.01 -4.91
C GLY A 257 11.92 14.27 -5.99
N TYR A 258 12.57 13.99 -7.12
CA TYR A 258 11.97 13.40 -8.31
C TYR A 258 12.97 12.45 -9.00
N SER A 259 12.48 11.44 -9.70
CA SER A 259 13.33 10.54 -10.48
C SER A 259 13.82 11.21 -11.75
N LEU A 260 15.07 10.97 -12.13
CA LEU A 260 15.60 11.30 -13.45
C LEU A 260 14.95 10.39 -14.52
N GLY A 261 14.82 10.90 -15.74
CA GLY A 261 14.39 10.07 -16.87
C GLY A 261 15.45 9.03 -17.24
N GLN A 262 15.07 7.95 -17.91
CA GLN A 262 16.06 7.04 -18.49
C GLN A 262 16.94 7.79 -19.50
N GLY A 263 18.26 7.78 -19.27
CA GLY A 263 19.24 8.50 -20.09
C GLY A 263 19.31 10.00 -19.80
N GLN A 264 19.06 10.39 -18.54
CA GLN A 264 19.28 11.71 -17.96
C GLN A 264 20.25 11.59 -16.76
#